data_AF-A0A915KCA5-F1
#
_entry.id   AF-A0A915KCA5-F1
#
_cell.length_a   1.000
_cell.length_b   1.000
_cell.length_c   1.000
_cell.angle_alpha   90.00
_cell.angle_beta   90.00
_cell.angle_gamma   90.00
#
_symmetry.space_group_name_H-M   'P 1'
#
loop_
_entity.id
_entity.type
_entity.pdbx_description
1 polymer ?
#
loop_
_entity_poly.entity_id
_entity_poly.type
_entity_poly.pdbx_seq_one_letter_code
_entity_poly.pdbx_strand_id
1 'polypeptide(L)'
;MSLSPIQLFFTSGFLTVTWDKLAPGANVSNSVILKPIQFGVMNITAAQVTYYPSETAEKPRVGYTTSLGEYYIYRLKDYERKFASKYFDWLMFFAMLLPTIGLPFFLWSNSKKKYDAFMAKESKSSKKD
;
A
#
# COMPACT_ATOMS: atom_id res chain seq x y z
N MET A 1 -27.41 -10.69 11.16
CA MET A 1 -26.62 -11.88 10.79
C MET A 1 -25.25 -11.69 11.44
N SER A 2 -24.99 -12.40 12.54
CA SER A 2 -23.78 -12.29 13.36
C SER A 2 -22.55 -12.69 12.55
N LEU A 3 -21.41 -12.03 12.76
CA LEU A 3 -20.10 -12.60 12.41
C LEU A 3 -20.12 -14.06 12.89
N SER A 4 -19.90 -15.02 11.99
CA SER A 4 -19.81 -16.43 12.41
C SER A 4 -18.64 -16.52 13.40
N PRO A 5 -18.86 -16.97 14.65
CA PRO A 5 -17.82 -16.99 15.68
C PRO A 5 -16.61 -17.87 15.33
N ILE A 6 -16.70 -18.64 14.24
CA ILE A 6 -15.77 -19.73 13.91
C ILE A 6 -14.55 -19.25 13.11
N GLN A 7 -14.59 -18.08 12.46
CA GLN A 7 -13.54 -17.68 11.52
C GLN A 7 -12.49 -16.72 12.08
N LEU A 8 -12.85 -15.92 13.09
CA LEU A 8 -12.01 -14.87 13.65
C LEU A 8 -11.89 -15.04 15.17
N PHE A 9 -10.67 -15.12 15.67
CA PHE A 9 -10.36 -15.14 17.09
C PHE A 9 -10.15 -13.72 17.59
N PHE A 10 -10.92 -13.32 18.59
CA PHE A 10 -10.73 -12.04 19.26
C PHE A 10 -9.38 -12.04 20.00
N THR A 11 -8.54 -11.04 19.73
CA THR A 11 -7.22 -10.94 20.35
C THR A 11 -7.15 -9.81 21.37
N SER A 12 -7.62 -8.60 21.01
CA SER A 12 -7.55 -7.43 21.88
C SER A 12 -8.56 -6.35 21.48
N GLY A 13 -8.98 -5.52 22.44
CA GLY A 13 -9.90 -4.39 22.26
C GLY A 13 -11.29 -4.62 22.85
N PHE A 14 -12.29 -3.87 22.37
CA PHE A 14 -13.68 -4.01 22.81
C PHE A 14 -14.61 -4.14 21.61
N LEU A 15 -15.26 -5.30 21.46
CA LEU A 15 -16.25 -5.56 20.40
C LEU A 15 -17.54 -4.77 20.59
N THR A 16 -17.88 -4.48 21.83
CA THR A 16 -19.01 -3.63 22.21
C THR A 16 -18.49 -2.57 23.16
N VAL A 17 -18.73 -1.32 22.81
CA VAL A 17 -18.30 -0.16 23.57
C VAL A 17 -19.46 0.80 23.67
N THR A 18 -19.62 1.40 24.85
CA THR A 18 -20.66 2.36 25.15
C THR A 18 -20.01 3.63 25.65
N TRP A 19 -20.52 4.78 25.19
CA TRP A 19 -20.08 6.09 25.63
C TRP A 19 -21.29 6.85 26.14
N ASP A 20 -21.19 7.39 27.36
CA ASP A 20 -22.32 8.05 28.01
C ASP A 20 -22.66 9.39 27.34
N LYS A 21 -21.63 10.15 26.94
CA LYS A 21 -21.80 11.45 26.29
C LYS A 21 -20.62 11.78 25.38
N LEU A 22 -20.91 12.33 24.21
CA LEU A 22 -19.91 13.00 23.36
C LEU A 22 -20.18 14.50 23.32
N ALA A 23 -19.12 15.29 23.54
CA ALA A 23 -19.20 16.74 23.37
C ALA A 23 -19.38 17.13 21.90
N PRO A 24 -19.99 18.29 21.58
CA PRO A 24 -20.11 18.76 20.21
C PRO A 24 -18.73 18.89 19.53
N GLY A 25 -18.58 18.27 18.36
CA GLY A 25 -17.30 18.25 17.63
C GLY A 25 -16.24 17.28 18.19
N ALA A 26 -16.54 16.52 19.24
CA ALA A 26 -15.63 15.49 19.73
C ALA A 26 -15.63 14.25 18.84
N ASN A 27 -14.45 13.67 18.66
CA ASN A 27 -14.24 12.44 17.91
C ASN A 27 -13.80 11.32 18.84
N VAL A 28 -14.30 10.11 18.61
CA VAL A 28 -13.91 8.91 19.35
C VAL A 28 -13.56 7.81 18.36
N SER A 29 -12.46 7.11 18.63
CA SER A 29 -12.02 5.95 17.87
C SER A 29 -12.01 4.71 18.75
N ASN A 30 -12.58 3.61 18.23
CA ASN A 30 -12.45 2.28 18.82
C ASN A 30 -11.71 1.40 17.82
N SER A 31 -10.73 0.63 18.28
CA SER A 31 -9.96 -0.30 17.46
C SER A 31 -9.98 -1.68 18.07
N VAL A 32 -10.27 -2.68 17.25
CA VAL A 32 -10.35 -4.08 17.65
C VAL A 32 -9.38 -4.89 16.80
N ILE A 33 -8.62 -5.75 17.46
CA ILE A 33 -7.66 -6.63 16.79
C ILE A 33 -8.24 -8.04 16.79
N LEU A 34 -8.46 -8.54 15.58
CA LEU A 34 -8.97 -9.89 15.32
C LEU A 34 -7.89 -10.68 14.59
N LYS A 35 -7.67 -11.92 15.02
CA LYS A 35 -6.77 -12.85 14.36
C LYS A 35 -7.60 -13.86 13.57
N PRO A 36 -7.37 -14.02 12.25
CA PRO A 36 -8.05 -15.06 11.49
C PRO A 36 -7.57 -16.45 11.90
N ILE A 37 -8.53 -17.38 12.03
CA ILE A 37 -8.26 -18.78 12.35
C ILE A 37 -8.06 -19.59 11.06
N GLN A 38 -8.72 -19.17 9.98
CA GLN A 38 -8.67 -19.83 8.67
C GLN A 38 -8.29 -18.82 7.58
N PHE A 39 -7.69 -19.33 6.51
CA PHE A 39 -7.39 -18.56 5.29
C PHE A 39 -8.53 -18.71 4.28
N GLY A 40 -8.74 -17.70 3.44
CA GLY A 40 -9.78 -17.71 2.42
C GLY A 40 -10.62 -16.43 2.38
N VAL A 41 -11.75 -16.50 1.67
CA VAL A 41 -12.73 -15.41 1.61
C VAL A 41 -13.49 -15.36 2.93
N MET A 42 -13.52 -14.19 3.56
CA MET A 42 -14.29 -13.93 4.76
C MET A 42 -15.11 -12.66 4.60
N ASN A 43 -16.28 -12.65 5.25
CA ASN A 43 -17.20 -11.52 5.21
C ASN A 43 -16.93 -10.58 6.39
N ILE A 44 -16.51 -9.36 6.08
CA ILE A 44 -16.33 -8.28 7.05
C ILE A 44 -17.55 -7.36 6.98
N THR A 45 -18.44 -7.52 7.96
CA THR A 45 -19.71 -6.79 8.05
C THR A 45 -19.52 -5.41 8.69
N ALA A 46 -20.52 -4.55 8.50
CA ALA A 46 -20.60 -3.26 9.17
C ALA A 46 -20.74 -3.42 10.69
N ALA A 47 -20.20 -2.47 11.44
CA ALA A 47 -20.52 -2.29 12.84
C ALA A 47 -21.84 -1.54 12.97
N GLN A 48 -22.61 -1.87 14.00
CA GLN A 48 -23.84 -1.16 14.33
C GLN A 48 -23.52 -0.06 15.35
N VAL A 49 -23.96 1.15 15.08
CA VAL A 49 -23.83 2.30 15.97
C VAL A 49 -25.22 2.70 16.43
N THR A 50 -25.42 2.73 17.74
CA THR A 50 -26.69 3.18 18.33
C THR A 50 -26.42 4.41 19.18
N TYR A 51 -27.15 5.49 18.93
CA TYR A 51 -26.96 6.75 19.65
C TYR A 51 -28.27 7.49 19.88
N TYR A 52 -28.30 8.31 20.93
CA TYR A 52 -29.37 9.26 21.19
C TYR A 52 -28.96 10.64 20.66
N PRO A 53 -29.76 11.28 19.79
CA PRO A 53 -29.40 12.57 19.18
C PRO A 53 -29.47 13.75 20.17
N SER A 54 -30.26 13.63 21.25
CA SER A 54 -30.36 14.61 22.33
C SER A 54 -30.67 13.92 23.65
N GLU A 55 -30.41 14.58 24.78
CA GLU A 55 -30.66 14.04 26.12
C GLU A 55 -32.15 13.77 26.39
N THR A 56 -33.04 14.45 25.68
CA THR A 56 -34.50 14.29 25.80
C THR A 56 -35.08 13.31 24.78
N ALA A 57 -34.25 12.72 23.91
CA ALA A 57 -34.74 11.83 22.87
C ALA A 57 -35.18 10.48 23.46
N GLU A 58 -36.46 10.14 23.32
CA GLU A 58 -37.01 8.87 23.83
C GLU A 58 -36.59 7.64 23.03
N LYS A 59 -36.20 7.82 21.75
CA LYS A 59 -35.90 6.71 20.83
C LYS A 59 -34.45 6.73 20.36
N PRO A 60 -33.69 5.63 20.54
CA PRO A 60 -32.35 5.52 20.00
C PRO A 60 -32.39 5.42 18.48
N ARG A 61 -31.43 6.08 17.82
CA ARG A 61 -31.20 5.92 16.38
C ARG A 61 -30.17 4.83 16.14
N VAL A 62 -30.46 3.96 15.18
CA VAL A 62 -29.53 2.90 14.74
C VAL A 62 -28.95 3.30 13.40
N GLY A 63 -27.63 3.40 13.34
CA GLY A 63 -26.84 3.54 12.13
C GLY A 63 -25.93 2.33 11.93
N TYR A 64 -25.42 2.19 10.73
CA TYR A 64 -24.42 1.19 10.39
C TYR A 64 -23.20 1.88 9.83
N THR A 65 -22.02 1.36 10.15
CA THR A 65 -20.79 1.79 9.49
C THR A 65 -20.72 1.23 8.09
N THR A 66 -19.73 1.65 7.30
CA THR A 66 -19.42 1.01 6.04
C THR A 66 -19.01 -0.45 6.29
N SER A 67 -19.60 -1.39 5.55
CA SER A 67 -19.13 -2.78 5.49
C SER A 67 -18.06 -2.91 4.41
N LEU A 68 -16.96 -3.58 4.72
CA LEU A 68 -15.88 -3.87 3.77
C LEU A 68 -16.23 -5.02 2.81
N GLY A 69 -17.24 -5.83 3.12
CA GLY A 69 -17.72 -6.90 2.25
C GLY A 69 -16.83 -8.14 2.29
N GLU A 70 -16.70 -8.82 1.15
CA GLU A 70 -15.85 -10.00 1.01
C GLU A 70 -14.37 -9.61 0.94
N TYR A 71 -13.59 -10.13 1.88
CA TYR A 71 -12.15 -9.92 1.93
C TYR A 71 -11.40 -11.24 1.92
N TYR A 72 -10.34 -11.33 1.12
CA TYR A 72 -9.53 -12.53 1.02
C TYR A 72 -8.31 -12.47 1.94
N ILE A 73 -8.25 -13.38 2.91
CA ILE A 73 -7.07 -13.54 3.76
C ILE A 73 -6.15 -14.60 3.17
N TYR A 74 -4.94 -14.14 2.83
CA TYR A 74 -3.88 -14.98 2.29
C TYR A 74 -3.24 -15.86 3.37
N ARG A 75 -2.87 -17.07 2.97
CA ARG A 75 -1.86 -17.85 3.71
C ARG A 75 -0.52 -17.13 3.65
N LEU A 76 0.30 -17.27 4.68
CA LEU A 76 1.61 -16.61 4.74
C LEU A 76 2.47 -16.89 3.49
N LYS A 77 2.57 -18.15 3.06
CA LYS A 77 3.29 -18.54 1.84
C LYS A 77 2.74 -17.87 0.57
N ASP A 78 1.42 -17.78 0.44
CA ASP A 78 0.77 -17.16 -0.71
C ASP A 78 0.92 -15.64 -0.70
N TYR A 79 0.92 -15.05 0.50
CA TYR A 79 1.18 -13.64 0.74
C TYR A 79 2.62 -13.29 0.36
N GLU A 80 3.61 -14.00 0.90
CA GLU A 80 5.02 -13.76 0.59
C GLU A 80 5.31 -13.89 -0.91
N ARG A 81 4.75 -14.92 -1.57
CA ARG A 81 4.93 -15.07 -3.02
C ARG A 81 4.42 -13.87 -3.84
N LYS A 82 3.37 -13.20 -3.38
CA LYS A 82 2.74 -12.06 -4.08
C LYS A 82 3.30 -10.70 -3.67
N PHE A 83 3.57 -10.53 -2.38
CA PHE A 83 3.83 -9.23 -1.75
C PHE A 83 5.19 -9.14 -1.08
N ALA A 84 5.99 -10.22 -1.01
CA ALA A 84 7.35 -10.11 -0.51
C ALA A 84 8.15 -9.16 -1.39
N SER A 85 9.07 -8.45 -0.76
CA SER A 85 9.92 -7.53 -1.48
C SER A 85 10.81 -8.27 -2.46
N LYS A 86 10.78 -7.83 -3.72
CA LYS A 86 11.53 -8.43 -4.82
C LYS A 86 12.84 -7.68 -5.10
N TYR A 87 13.53 -7.25 -4.05
CA TYR A 87 14.77 -6.45 -4.20
C TYR A 87 15.82 -7.17 -5.05
N PHE A 88 15.96 -8.49 -4.88
CA PHE A 88 16.90 -9.28 -5.68
C PHE A 88 16.50 -9.37 -7.15
N ASP A 89 15.21 -9.52 -7.46
CA ASP A 89 14.74 -9.54 -8.85
C ASP A 89 15.01 -8.20 -9.54
N TRP A 90 14.76 -7.08 -8.83
CA TRP A 90 15.09 -5.74 -9.31
C TRP A 90 16.59 -5.55 -9.53
N LEU A 91 17.42 -6.03 -8.61
CA LEU A 91 18.87 -5.95 -8.75
C LEU A 91 19.34 -6.72 -9.99
N MET A 92 18.84 -7.93 -10.21
CA MET A 92 19.16 -8.71 -11.40
C MET A 92 18.68 -8.03 -12.68
N PHE A 93 17.49 -7.44 -12.65
CA PHE A 93 16.97 -6.63 -13.77
C PHE A 93 17.92 -5.47 -14.10
N PHE A 94 18.36 -4.69 -13.12
CA PHE A 94 19.32 -3.61 -13.34
C PHE A 94 20.68 -4.14 -13.81
N ALA A 95 21.18 -5.23 -13.23
CA ALA A 95 22.43 -5.86 -13.63
C ALA A 95 22.40 -6.31 -15.11
N MET A 96 21.28 -6.84 -15.57
CA MET A 96 21.08 -7.22 -16.98
C MET A 96 20.84 -6.01 -17.90
N LEU A 97 20.27 -4.93 -17.39
CA LEU A 97 20.03 -3.69 -18.14
C LEU A 97 21.31 -2.86 -18.34
N LEU A 98 22.22 -2.89 -17.36
CA LEU A 98 23.48 -2.16 -17.38
C LEU A 98 24.37 -2.42 -18.60
N PRO A 99 24.62 -3.66 -19.08
CA PRO A 99 25.41 -3.87 -20.29
C PRO A 99 24.73 -3.30 -21.53
N THR A 100 23.40 -3.44 -21.63
CA THR A 100 22.62 -3.00 -22.80
C THR A 100 22.61 -1.48 -22.94
N ILE A 101 22.60 -0.73 -21.84
CA ILE A 101 22.65 0.75 -21.87
C ILE A 101 24.10 1.26 -21.77
N GLY A 102 24.91 0.62 -20.93
CA GLY A 102 26.26 1.03 -20.62
C GLY A 102 27.23 0.87 -21.79
N LEU A 103 27.16 -0.24 -22.54
CA LEU A 103 28.05 -0.47 -23.68
C LEU A 103 27.82 0.55 -24.80
N PRO A 104 26.59 0.80 -25.30
CA PRO A 104 26.35 1.84 -26.29
C PRO A 104 26.75 3.24 -25.80
N PHE A 105 26.47 3.57 -24.54
CA PHE A 105 26.84 4.86 -23.97
C PHE A 105 28.37 5.05 -23.91
N PHE A 106 29.10 4.02 -23.50
CA PHE A 106 30.57 4.05 -23.47
C PHE A 106 31.17 4.22 -24.87
N LEU A 107 30.67 3.44 -25.85
CA LEU A 107 31.09 3.55 -27.25
C LEU A 107 30.79 4.94 -27.82
N TRP A 108 29.59 5.47 -27.56
CA TRP A 108 29.19 6.79 -28.01
C TRP A 108 30.04 7.91 -27.39
N SER A 109 30.32 7.86 -26.08
CA SER A 109 31.16 8.86 -25.40
C SER A 109 32.57 8.91 -26.01
N ASN A 110 33.16 7.74 -26.29
CA ASN A 110 34.46 7.67 -26.94
C ASN A 110 34.43 8.17 -28.38
N SER A 111 33.37 7.87 -29.13
CA SER A 111 33.17 8.37 -30.50
C SER A 111 33.03 9.89 -30.53
N LYS A 112 32.20 10.46 -29.65
CA LYS A 112 31.94 11.90 -29.56
C LYS A 112 33.20 12.69 -29.22
N LYS A 113 33.99 12.22 -28.23
CA LYS A 113 35.28 12.82 -27.88
C LYS A 113 36.25 12.87 -29.06
N LYS A 114 36.31 11.79 -29.86
CA LYS A 114 37.16 11.75 -31.07
C LYS A 114 36.65 12.74 -32.12
N TYR A 115 35.35 12.73 -32.41
CA TYR A 115 34.74 13.63 -33.38
C TYR A 115 34.99 15.10 -33.02
N ASP A 116 34.74 15.50 -31.77
CA ASP A 116 34.93 16.88 -31.33
C ASP A 116 36.41 17.31 -31.41
N ALA A 117 37.36 16.40 -31.14
CA ALA A 117 38.79 16.66 -31.29
C ALA A 117 39.23 16.84 -32.76
N PHE A 118 38.62 16.11 -33.70
CA PHE A 118 38.84 16.32 -35.14
C PHE A 118 38.30 17.68 -35.60
N MET A 119 37.07 18.02 -35.23
CA MET A 119 36.45 19.32 -35.56
C MET A 119 37.23 20.52 -34.98
N ALA A 120 37.77 20.38 -33.78
CA ALA A 120 38.62 21.41 -33.16
C ALA A 120 39.99 21.59 -33.86
N LYS A 121 40.49 20.55 -34.55
CA LYS A 121 41.71 20.65 -35.37
C LYS A 121 41.43 21.28 -36.73
N GLU A 122 40.33 20.90 -37.37
CA GLU A 122 39.93 21.43 -38.68
C GLU A 122 39.65 22.94 -38.62
N SER A 123 38.92 23.39 -37.61
CA SER A 123 38.68 24.82 -37.36
C SER A 123 39.94 25.64 -37.06
N LYS A 124 41.01 25.03 -36.53
CA LYS A 124 42.31 25.69 -36.31
C LYS A 124 43.17 25.73 -37.57
N SER A 125 43.03 24.74 -38.45
CA SER A 125 43.69 24.71 -39.76
C SER A 125 43.12 25.80 -40.69
N SER A 126 41.79 25.90 -40.78
CA SER A 126 41.10 26.90 -41.61
C SER A 126 41.30 28.35 -41.16
N LYS A 127 41.83 28.59 -39.96
CA LYS A 127 42.08 29.95 -39.41
C LYS A 127 43.53 30.39 -39.55
N LYS A 128 44.38 29.53 -40.14
CA LYS A 128 45.83 29.74 -40.30
C LYS A 128 46.23 30.02 -41.76
N ASP A 129 45.27 29.93 -42.68
CA ASP A 129 45.30 30.45 -44.05
C ASP A 129 44.57 31.81 -44.09
#